data_AF-A0A939NX75-F1
#
_entry.id   AF-A0A939NX75-F1
#
_cell.length_a   1.000
_cell.length_b   1.000
_cell.length_c   1.000
_cell.angle_alpha   90.00
_cell.angle_beta   90.00
_cell.angle_gamma   90.00
#
_symmetry.space_group_name_H-M   'P 1'
#
loop_
_entity.id
_entity.type
_entity.pdbx_description
1 polymer ?
#
loop_
_entity_poly.entity_id
_entity_poly.type
_entity_poly.pdbx_seq_one_letter_code
_entity_poly.pdbx_strand_id
1 'polypeptide(L)'
;MLVTHQFHPLFGRQLPCVGKRSNLQGERLLLQTDDGAIWPLPPQWTDLVSIDPEVLASNGRALLLVSNLMELASMVEHLCGRLAARSRAECKDKYAADVNEIMPQEDSQ
;
A
#
# COMPACT_ATOMS: atom_id res chain seq x y z
N MET A 1 -17.36 16.38 -19.76
CA MET A 1 -16.68 15.14 -19.34
C MET A 1 -16.48 15.17 -17.85
N LEU A 2 -17.08 14.24 -17.09
CA LEU A 2 -17.00 14.24 -15.63
C LEU A 2 -15.76 13.50 -15.15
N VAL A 3 -15.01 14.08 -14.22
CA VAL A 3 -13.88 13.39 -13.57
C VAL A 3 -14.40 12.57 -12.39
N THR A 4 -14.21 11.25 -12.45
CA THR A 4 -14.82 10.26 -11.53
C THR A 4 -13.84 9.71 -10.49
N HIS A 5 -12.54 9.97 -10.63
CA HIS A 5 -11.54 9.42 -9.70
C HIS A 5 -11.44 10.24 -8.40
N GLN A 6 -11.75 9.62 -7.26
CA GLN A 6 -11.91 10.28 -5.95
C GLN A 6 -10.66 11.00 -5.41
N PHE A 7 -9.47 10.59 -5.83
CA PHE A 7 -8.21 11.19 -5.37
C PHE A 7 -7.68 12.28 -6.32
N HIS A 8 -8.43 12.63 -7.37
CA HIS A 8 -8.01 13.65 -8.33
C HIS A 8 -8.47 15.05 -7.90
N PRO A 9 -7.64 16.11 -8.01
CA PRO A 9 -8.04 17.48 -7.65
C PRO A 9 -9.26 18.01 -8.43
N LEU A 10 -9.51 17.47 -9.63
CA LEU A 10 -10.66 17.83 -10.46
C LEU A 10 -11.88 16.91 -10.23
N PHE A 11 -11.86 16.04 -9.22
CA PHE A 11 -12.95 15.11 -8.93
C PHE A 11 -14.31 15.82 -8.85
N GLY A 12 -15.32 15.23 -9.51
CA GLY A 12 -16.68 15.78 -9.58
C GLY A 12 -16.86 16.96 -10.53
N ARG A 13 -15.79 17.46 -11.18
CA ARG A 13 -15.89 18.55 -12.15
C ARG A 13 -16.22 18.02 -13.54
N GLN A 14 -17.11 18.74 -14.23
CA GLN A 14 -17.33 18.55 -15.66
C GLN A 14 -16.45 19.51 -16.45
N LEU A 15 -15.64 18.96 -17.34
CA LEU A 15 -14.69 19.72 -18.15
C LEU A 15 -14.86 19.38 -19.64
N PRO A 16 -14.61 20.35 -20.55
CA PRO A 16 -14.55 20.09 -21.97
C PRO A 16 -13.31 19.24 -22.32
N CYS A 17 -13.52 18.21 -23.13
CA CYS A 17 -12.43 17.44 -23.73
C CYS A 17 -12.04 18.10 -25.05
N VAL A 18 -10.84 18.67 -25.11
CA VAL A 18 -10.31 19.41 -26.27
C VAL A 18 -9.47 18.53 -27.20
N GLY A 19 -9.19 17.29 -26.81
CA GLY A 19 -8.49 16.34 -27.67
C GLY A 19 -8.15 15.03 -26.97
N LYS A 20 -7.46 14.16 -27.71
CA LYS A 20 -6.93 12.90 -27.21
C LYS A 20 -5.48 12.76 -27.65
N ARG A 21 -4.66 12.12 -26.82
CA ARG A 21 -3.30 11.73 -27.17
C ARG A 21 -3.01 10.32 -26.67
N SER A 22 -2.29 9.55 -27.48
CA SER A 22 -1.84 8.20 -27.15
C SER A 22 -0.34 8.24 -26.85
N ASN A 23 0.10 7.49 -25.85
CA ASN A 23 1.52 7.22 -25.65
C ASN A 23 1.73 5.76 -25.20
N LEU A 24 2.97 5.38 -24.91
CA LEU A 24 3.30 4.03 -24.42
C LEU A 24 2.59 3.68 -23.10
N GLN A 25 2.06 4.66 -22.36
CA GLN A 25 1.31 4.48 -21.12
C GLN A 25 -0.21 4.54 -21.35
N GLY A 26 -0.64 4.44 -22.61
CA GLY A 26 -2.04 4.39 -23.05
C GLY A 26 -2.63 5.72 -23.46
N GLU A 27 -3.94 5.70 -23.70
CA GLU A 27 -4.74 6.87 -24.10
C GLU A 27 -4.84 7.90 -22.99
N ARG A 28 -4.86 9.18 -23.36
CA ARG A 28 -5.12 10.32 -22.49
C ARG A 28 -6.09 11.29 -23.15
N LEU A 29 -7.05 11.76 -22.37
CA LEU A 29 -8.00 12.79 -22.73
C LEU A 29 -7.47 14.14 -22.26
N LEU A 30 -7.51 15.13 -23.13
CA LEU A 30 -7.04 16.47 -22.83
C LEU A 30 -8.23 17.29 -22.35
N LEU A 31 -8.36 17.48 -21.04
CA LEU A 31 -9.44 18.27 -20.44
C LEU A 31 -8.97 19.69 -20.19
N GLN A 32 -9.74 20.67 -20.65
CA GLN A 32 -9.43 22.07 -20.42
C GLN A 32 -10.17 22.57 -19.16
N THR A 33 -9.45 23.22 -18.27
CA THR A 33 -9.99 23.88 -17.07
C THR A 33 -10.40 25.32 -17.37
N ASP A 34 -11.16 25.95 -16.46
CA ASP A 34 -11.71 27.30 -16.65
C ASP A 34 -10.61 28.39 -16.78
N ASP A 35 -9.42 28.14 -16.23
CA ASP A 35 -8.22 28.96 -16.36
C ASP A 35 -7.44 28.72 -17.67
N GLY A 36 -7.96 27.87 -18.55
CA GLY A 36 -7.38 27.52 -19.85
C GLY A 36 -6.30 26.44 -19.80
N ALA A 37 -5.92 25.94 -18.62
CA ALA A 37 -4.93 24.87 -18.51
C ALA A 37 -5.45 23.54 -19.09
N ILE A 38 -4.55 22.71 -19.61
CA ILE A 38 -4.90 21.40 -20.19
C ILE A 38 -4.35 20.27 -19.32
N TRP A 39 -5.26 19.43 -18.82
CA TRP A 39 -4.97 18.29 -17.97
C TRP A 39 -5.14 16.98 -18.75
N PRO A 40 -4.08 16.17 -18.92
CA PRO A 40 -4.17 14.87 -19.56
C PRO A 40 -4.66 13.83 -18.56
N LEU A 41 -5.91 13.39 -18.67
CA LEU A 41 -6.49 12.36 -17.81
C LEU A 41 -6.63 11.02 -18.53
N PRO A 42 -6.38 9.89 -17.85
CA PRO A 42 -6.76 8.59 -18.37
C PRO A 42 -8.29 8.49 -18.55
N PRO A 43 -8.79 7.84 -19.61
CA PRO A 43 -10.23 7.62 -19.78
C PRO A 43 -10.91 6.96 -18.57
N GLN A 44 -10.22 6.05 -17.88
CA GLN A 44 -10.73 5.39 -16.67
C GLN A 44 -10.95 6.32 -15.46
N TRP A 45 -10.47 7.56 -15.51
CA TRP A 45 -10.72 8.59 -14.48
C TRP A 45 -11.90 9.50 -14.82
N THR A 46 -12.66 9.12 -15.84
CA THR A 46 -13.79 9.89 -16.33
C THR A 46 -15.02 9.02 -16.50
N ASP A 47 -16.17 9.65 -16.73
CA ASP A 47 -17.44 9.00 -17.04
C ASP A 47 -17.51 8.34 -18.42
N LEU A 48 -16.46 8.42 -19.24
CA LEU A 48 -16.46 7.82 -20.58
C LEU A 48 -16.24 6.32 -20.58
N VAL A 49 -15.59 5.78 -19.56
CA VAL A 49 -15.34 4.35 -19.43
C VAL A 49 -16.27 3.81 -18.35
N SER A 50 -17.00 2.75 -18.68
CA SER A 50 -17.79 2.01 -17.68
C SER A 50 -16.86 1.59 -16.54
N ILE A 51 -17.39 1.62 -15.32
CA ILE A 51 -16.72 1.03 -14.15
C ILE A 51 -16.28 -0.38 -14.53
N ASP A 52 -15.03 -0.70 -14.22
CA ASP A 52 -14.43 -2.00 -14.51
C ASP A 52 -15.35 -3.12 -13.97
N PRO A 53 -15.69 -4.13 -14.78
CA PRO A 53 -16.53 -5.25 -14.35
C PRO A 53 -16.02 -5.94 -13.10
N GLU A 54 -14.70 -6.00 -12.86
CA GLU A 54 -14.11 -6.54 -11.64
C GLU A 54 -14.40 -5.65 -10.43
N VAL A 55 -14.32 -4.33 -10.60
CA VAL A 55 -14.71 -3.37 -9.54
C VAL A 55 -16.21 -3.49 -9.24
N LEU A 56 -17.04 -3.60 -10.28
CA LEU A 56 -18.48 -3.80 -10.14
C LEU A 56 -18.81 -5.14 -9.47
N ALA A 57 -18.19 -6.23 -9.93
CA ALA A 57 -18.36 -7.58 -9.38
C ALA A 57 -17.80 -7.70 -7.96
N SER A 58 -16.75 -6.93 -7.64
CA SER A 58 -16.24 -6.84 -6.27
C SER A 58 -17.34 -6.30 -5.35
N ASN A 59 -18.21 -5.39 -5.80
CA ASN A 59 -19.23 -4.77 -4.96
C ASN A 59 -18.64 -4.22 -3.64
N GLY A 60 -17.46 -3.60 -3.72
CA GLY A 60 -16.71 -3.14 -2.54
C GLY A 60 -15.98 -4.25 -1.75
N ARG A 61 -16.09 -5.51 -2.18
CA ARG A 61 -15.38 -6.68 -1.62
C ARG A 61 -13.98 -6.83 -2.23
N ALA A 62 -13.24 -5.72 -2.34
CA ALA A 62 -11.81 -5.83 -2.59
C ALA A 62 -11.23 -6.76 -1.52
N LEU A 63 -10.60 -7.87 -1.93
CA LEU A 63 -10.10 -8.90 -1.00
C LEU A 63 -9.19 -8.28 0.07
N LEU A 64 -8.51 -7.19 -0.28
CA LEU A 64 -7.69 -6.40 0.61
C LEU A 64 -7.98 -4.91 0.37
N LEU A 65 -8.82 -4.31 1.20
CA LEU A 65 -8.88 -2.85 1.33
C LEU A 65 -7.53 -2.33 1.82
N VAL A 66 -7.22 -1.05 1.58
CA VAL A 66 -5.99 -0.42 2.10
C VAL A 66 -5.88 -0.59 3.62
N SER A 67 -7.02 -0.53 4.34
CA SER A 67 -7.09 -0.85 5.77
C SER A 67 -6.62 -2.27 6.09
N ASN A 68 -7.07 -3.26 5.31
CA ASN A 68 -6.74 -4.67 5.51
C ASN A 68 -5.26 -4.93 5.21
N LEU A 69 -4.68 -4.24 4.20
CA LEU A 69 -3.25 -4.31 3.91
C LEU A 69 -2.41 -3.73 5.05
N MET A 70 -2.83 -2.60 5.62
CA MET A 70 -2.13 -1.97 6.74
C MET A 70 -2.22 -2.82 8.02
N GLU A 71 -3.38 -3.41 8.30
CA GLU A 71 -3.57 -4.33 9.42
C GLU A 71 -2.69 -5.58 9.26
N LEU A 72 -2.67 -6.18 8.07
CA LEU A 72 -1.81 -7.31 7.76
C LEU A 72 -0.32 -6.96 7.95
N ALA A 73 0.11 -5.79 7.46
CA ALA A 73 1.50 -5.34 7.62
C ALA A 73 1.89 -5.21 9.11
N SER A 74 0.99 -4.66 9.94
CA SER A 74 1.22 -4.55 11.39
C SER A 74 1.33 -5.92 12.06
N MET A 75 0.47 -6.89 11.68
CA MET A 75 0.54 -8.25 12.21
C MET A 75 1.86 -8.95 11.85
N VAL A 76 2.32 -8.79 10.61
CA VAL A 76 3.60 -9.36 10.14
C VAL A 76 4.77 -8.74 10.90
N GLU A 77 4.79 -7.41 11.07
CA GLU A 77 5.82 -6.72 11.84
C GLU A 77 5.88 -7.23 13.29
N HIS A 78 4.73 -7.37 13.94
CA HIS A 78 4.64 -7.89 15.29
C HIS A 78 5.15 -9.35 15.40
N LEU A 79 4.79 -10.19 14.43
CA LEU A 79 5.26 -11.58 14.39
C LEU A 79 6.78 -11.65 14.20
N CYS A 80 7.33 -10.87 13.28
CA CYS A 80 8.77 -10.75 13.06
C CYS A 80 9.50 -10.27 14.31
N GLY A 81 8.97 -9.26 15.01
CA GLY A 81 9.52 -8.77 16.27
C GLY A 81 9.55 -9.84 17.36
N ARG A 82 8.47 -10.63 17.49
CA ARG A 82 8.40 -11.76 18.43
C ARG A 82 9.41 -12.85 18.12
N LEU A 83 9.57 -13.21 16.85
CA LEU A 83 10.55 -14.21 16.41
C LEU A 83 11.99 -13.73 16.71
N ALA A 84 12.27 -12.45 16.48
CA ALA A 84 13.57 -11.85 16.80
C ALA A 84 13.84 -11.74 18.31
N ALA A 85 12.81 -11.49 19.12
CA ALA A 85 12.94 -11.49 20.59
C ALA A 85 13.20 -12.90 21.13
N ARG A 86 12.51 -13.91 20.59
CA ARG A 86 12.71 -15.31 20.96
C ARG A 86 14.13 -15.80 20.65
N SER A 87 14.65 -15.49 19.46
CA SER A 87 16.02 -15.85 19.10
C SER A 87 17.08 -15.18 19.98
N ARG A 88 16.83 -13.93 20.43
CA ARG A 88 17.70 -13.23 21.37
C ARG A 88 17.65 -13.83 22.78
N ALA A 89 16.50 -14.29 23.25
CA ALA A 89 16.37 -14.97 24.54
C ALA A 89 17.13 -16.31 24.52
N GLU A 90 16.92 -17.12 23.48
CA GLU A 90 17.61 -18.41 23.29
C GLU A 90 19.15 -18.25 23.19
N CYS A 91 19.65 -17.12 22.69
CA CYS A 91 21.09 -16.83 22.63
C CYS A 91 21.69 -16.44 23.99
N LYS A 92 20.93 -15.75 24.85
CA LYS A 92 21.38 -15.34 26.19
C LYS A 92 21.46 -16.51 27.18
N ASP A 93 20.51 -17.45 27.11
CA ASP A 93 20.47 -18.57 28.06
C ASP A 93 21.65 -19.54 27.87
N LYS A 94 22.14 -19.69 26.63
CA LYS A 94 23.33 -20.50 26.33
C LYS A 94 24.61 -19.90 26.92
N TYR A 95 24.78 -18.58 26.82
CA TYR A 95 25.99 -17.92 27.31
C TYR A 95 26.14 -18.01 28.84
N ALA A 96 25.05 -17.87 29.60
CA ALA A 96 25.10 -17.99 31.06
C ALA A 96 25.37 -19.44 31.54
N ALA A 97 24.86 -20.43 30.82
CA ALA A 97 25.13 -21.85 31.11
C ALA A 97 26.61 -22.20 30.87
N ASP A 98 27.17 -21.75 29.74
CA ASP A 98 28.58 -22.01 29.40
C ASP A 98 29.55 -21.36 30.40
N VAL A 99 29.26 -20.14 30.90
CA VAL A 99 30.11 -19.46 31.90
C VAL A 99 30.15 -20.19 33.24
N ASN A 100 29.04 -20.79 33.68
CA ASN A 100 29.00 -21.57 34.93
C ASN A 100 29.75 -22.89 34.83
N GLU A 101 29.90 -23.45 33.63
CA GLU A 101 30.70 -24.68 33.41
C GLU A 101 32.21 -24.39 33.40
N ILE A 102 32.61 -23.16 33.05
CA ILE A 102 34.02 -22.75 32.90
C ILE A 102 34.62 -22.25 34.22
N MET A 103 33.82 -21.70 35.14
CA MET A 103 34.31 -21.24 36.45
C MET A 103 34.29 -22.38 37.48
N PRO A 104 35.45 -22.81 38.03
CA PRO A 104 35.43 -23.73 39.17
C PRO A 104 34.84 -23.00 40.37
N GLN A 105 33.85 -23.61 41.03
CA GLN A 105 33.37 -23.16 42.33
C GLN A 105 34.54 -23.32 43.32
N GLU A 106 35.15 -22.22 43.72
CA GLU A 106 36.13 -22.24 44.80
C GLU A 106 35.39 -22.53 46.11
N ASP A 107 35.49 -23.78 46.59
CA ASP A 107 35.06 -24.15 47.93
C ASP A 107 35.88 -23.35 48.96
N SER A 108 35.26 -22.31 49.53
CA SER A 108 35.78 -21.65 50.72
C SER A 108 35.29 -22.41 51.96
N GLN A 109 36.23 -23.09 52.62
CA GLN A 109 36.10 -23.61 53.98
C GLN A 109 36.81 -22.67 54.96
#